data_AF-A0A7Z2SZV6-F1
#
_entry.id   AF-A0A7Z2SZV6-F1
#
_cell.length_a   1.000
_cell.length_b   1.000
_cell.length_c   1.000
_cell.angle_alpha   90.00
_cell.angle_beta   90.00
_cell.angle_gamma   90.00
#
_symmetry.space_group_name_H-M   'P 1'
#
loop_
_entity.id
_entity.type
_entity.pdbx_description
1 polymer ?
#
loop_
_entity_poly.entity_id
_entity_poly.type
_entity_poly.pdbx_seq_one_letter_code
_entity_poly.pdbx_strand_id
1 'polypeptide(L)'
;MEAISKNFFLYLSNNKMLDRMAKRFGTRFGADKIVGGETFPQAIPLIKQLNEEGLVVTVDHLGEFVDCESESRDRAGECIRSIQQIAAHQLQSEVSLKLTSLGLDISHELVMENMELILKEAEKHGITVTIDMEDSSRCGATLDIYKALKKDYPNLGTVVQSYLYRSDQDLDDLNEYDPYLRLVKGAYKESGKVAFPEKKLVDDNLKHLIRKNLLNGNYTAIASHDDAIVAYTKQLVKEHDIPNDRFEFQMLYGMRTQMQADLLKEGYKVRVYMPYGEDWYGYFMRRLAERPANIAFAMKGIFSK
;
A
#
# COMPACT_ATOMS: atom_id res chain seq x y z
N MET A 1 -8.23 20.89 -18.08
CA MET A 1 -8.25 21.29 -16.65
C MET A 1 -7.66 20.21 -15.73
N GLU A 2 -7.93 18.91 -15.92
CA GLU A 2 -7.39 17.83 -15.06
C GLU A 2 -5.85 17.71 -15.05
N ALA A 3 -5.18 17.88 -16.20
CA ALA A 3 -3.71 17.83 -16.26
C ALA A 3 -3.03 18.99 -15.50
N ILE A 4 -3.71 20.15 -15.42
CA ILE A 4 -3.22 21.33 -14.70
C ILE A 4 -3.35 21.11 -13.18
N SER A 5 -4.41 20.45 -12.70
CA SER A 5 -4.55 20.14 -11.27
C SER A 5 -3.57 19.06 -10.81
N LYS A 6 -3.35 17.97 -11.59
CA LYS A 6 -2.42 16.90 -11.21
C LYS A 6 -0.98 17.40 -11.08
N ASN A 7 -0.48 18.15 -12.07
CA ASN A 7 0.88 18.70 -12.02
C ASN A 7 1.04 19.73 -10.89
N PHE A 8 -0.03 20.49 -10.58
CA PHE A 8 -0.03 21.42 -9.46
C PHE A 8 0.10 20.70 -8.10
N PHE A 9 -0.70 19.67 -7.83
CA PHE A 9 -0.61 18.94 -6.56
C PHE A 9 0.68 18.11 -6.43
N LEU A 10 1.21 17.56 -7.52
CA LEU A 10 2.55 16.92 -7.52
C LEU A 10 3.68 17.94 -7.27
N TYR A 11 3.54 19.17 -7.76
CA TYR A 11 4.48 20.24 -7.43
C TYR A 11 4.39 20.61 -5.93
N LEU A 12 3.17 20.68 -5.38
CA LEU A 12 2.95 20.96 -3.96
C LEU A 12 3.49 19.85 -3.05
N SER A 13 3.38 18.57 -3.45
CA SER A 13 3.90 17.44 -2.65
C SER A 13 5.41 17.48 -2.47
N ASN A 14 6.14 18.08 -3.41
CA ASN A 14 7.59 18.15 -3.40
C ASN A 14 8.14 19.44 -2.76
N ASN A 15 7.26 20.32 -2.24
CA ASN A 15 7.66 21.62 -1.69
C ASN A 15 7.90 21.58 -0.17
N LYS A 16 9.19 21.54 0.22
CA LYS A 16 9.66 21.48 1.63
C LYS A 16 9.24 22.67 2.51
N MET A 17 8.84 23.82 1.95
CA MET A 17 8.35 24.97 2.72
C MET A 17 6.87 24.80 3.07
N LEU A 18 6.08 24.33 2.11
CA LEU A 18 4.67 24.05 2.30
C LEU A 18 4.45 22.84 3.22
N ASP A 19 5.30 21.82 3.12
CA ASP A 19 5.34 20.69 4.06
C ASP A 19 5.51 21.16 5.52
N ARG A 20 6.52 22.00 5.77
CA ARG A 20 6.76 22.57 7.11
C ARG A 20 5.61 23.44 7.61
N MET A 21 4.95 24.20 6.73
CA MET A 21 3.78 24.99 7.12
C MET A 21 2.57 24.10 7.40
N ALA A 22 2.32 23.07 6.59
CA ALA A 22 1.20 22.17 6.76
C ALA A 22 1.32 21.32 8.03
N LYS A 23 2.51 20.80 8.34
CA LYS A 23 2.81 20.12 9.62
C LYS A 23 2.46 20.98 10.84
N ARG A 24 2.68 22.29 10.77
CA ARG A 24 2.35 23.24 11.85
C ARG A 24 0.84 23.48 12.03
N PHE A 25 0.01 23.18 11.03
CA PHE A 25 -1.44 23.43 11.04
C PHE A 25 -2.27 22.15 10.79
N GLY A 26 -1.67 20.96 10.95
CA GLY A 26 -2.13 19.69 10.38
C GLY A 26 -3.58 19.27 10.65
N THR A 27 -4.08 19.52 11.86
CA THR A 27 -5.46 19.20 12.24
C THR A 27 -6.52 20.02 11.49
N ARG A 28 -6.19 21.24 11.00
CA ARG A 28 -7.13 22.10 10.27
C ARG A 28 -7.34 21.70 8.81
N PHE A 29 -6.52 20.81 8.26
CA PHE A 29 -6.59 20.41 6.84
C PHE A 29 -7.16 19.00 6.62
N GLY A 30 -7.67 18.34 7.67
CA GLY A 30 -8.29 17.02 7.57
C GLY A 30 -7.29 15.85 7.50
N ALA A 31 -6.06 16.04 7.97
CA ALA A 31 -5.03 15.00 8.06
C ALA A 31 -5.53 13.78 8.86
N ASP A 32 -6.26 14.00 9.95
CA ASP A 32 -6.80 12.93 10.81
C ASP A 32 -7.79 12.01 10.09
N LYS A 33 -8.31 12.41 8.92
CA LYS A 33 -9.25 11.59 8.12
C LYS A 33 -8.53 10.65 7.13
N ILE A 34 -7.21 10.73 7.02
CA ILE A 34 -6.42 10.05 5.98
C ILE A 34 -5.13 9.40 6.50
N VAL A 35 -4.67 9.78 7.70
CA VAL A 35 -3.56 9.14 8.42
C VAL A 35 -4.01 8.70 9.79
N GLY A 36 -3.42 7.62 10.31
CA GLY A 36 -3.73 7.08 11.64
C GLY A 36 -3.15 7.89 12.81
N GLY A 37 -2.28 8.86 12.52
CA GLY A 37 -1.60 9.69 13.51
C GLY A 37 -0.15 9.96 13.12
N GLU A 38 0.55 10.75 13.93
CA GLU A 38 1.98 11.06 13.75
C GLU A 38 2.89 9.96 14.30
N THR A 39 2.37 9.10 15.19
CA THR A 39 3.12 7.98 15.78
C THR A 39 2.26 6.72 15.78
N PHE A 40 2.90 5.53 15.81
CA PHE A 40 2.16 4.26 15.86
C PHE A 40 1.20 4.18 17.08
N PRO A 41 1.59 4.60 18.32
CA PRO A 41 0.67 4.62 19.45
C PRO A 41 -0.61 5.42 19.23
N GLN A 42 -0.57 6.51 18.45
CA GLN A 42 -1.76 7.28 18.10
C GLN A 42 -2.68 6.54 17.13
N ALA A 43 -2.13 5.65 16.28
CA ALA A 43 -2.92 4.82 15.37
C ALA A 43 -3.63 3.66 16.07
N ILE A 44 -3.14 3.20 17.23
CA ILE A 44 -3.68 2.01 17.92
C ILE A 44 -5.19 2.08 18.19
N PRO A 45 -5.75 3.17 18.79
CA PRO A 45 -7.19 3.25 19.05
C PRO A 45 -8.02 3.14 17.77
N LEU A 46 -7.54 3.72 16.67
CA LEU A 46 -8.21 3.68 15.38
C LEU A 46 -8.13 2.27 14.75
N ILE A 47 -6.97 1.61 14.82
CA ILE A 47 -6.82 0.22 14.36
C ILE A 47 -7.78 -0.70 15.11
N LYS A 48 -7.89 -0.54 16.44
CA LYS A 48 -8.84 -1.31 17.26
C LYS A 48 -10.28 -1.08 16.83
N GLN A 49 -10.68 0.17 16.63
CA GLN A 49 -12.01 0.50 16.13
C GLN A 49 -12.30 -0.19 14.79
N LEU A 50 -11.38 -0.11 13.82
CA LEU A 50 -11.55 -0.78 12.53
C LEU A 50 -11.63 -2.31 12.68
N ASN A 51 -10.84 -2.90 13.58
CA ASN A 51 -10.89 -4.33 13.87
C ASN A 51 -12.22 -4.76 14.50
N GLU A 52 -12.79 -3.95 15.40
CA GLU A 52 -14.12 -4.15 15.97
C GLU A 52 -15.23 -4.06 14.91
N GLU A 53 -15.05 -3.22 13.89
CA GLU A 53 -15.94 -3.11 12.72
C GLU A 53 -15.78 -4.29 11.72
N GLY A 54 -14.81 -5.19 11.95
CA GLY A 54 -14.51 -6.34 11.09
C GLY A 54 -13.49 -6.07 9.98
N LEU A 55 -12.93 -4.87 9.90
CA LEU A 55 -11.86 -4.51 8.98
C LEU A 55 -10.50 -4.97 9.54
N VAL A 56 -9.64 -5.48 8.67
CA VAL A 56 -8.22 -5.69 9.01
C VAL A 56 -7.38 -4.52 8.51
N VAL A 57 -6.16 -4.34 9.01
CA VAL A 57 -5.32 -3.18 8.67
C VAL A 57 -3.98 -3.60 8.08
N THR A 58 -3.37 -2.74 7.28
CA THR A 58 -1.92 -2.73 7.06
C THR A 58 -1.44 -1.31 7.33
N VAL A 59 -0.39 -1.16 8.15
CA VAL A 59 0.18 0.14 8.46
C VAL A 59 1.40 0.44 7.58
N ASP A 60 1.61 1.70 7.24
CA ASP A 60 2.79 2.18 6.52
C ASP A 60 3.36 3.40 7.26
N HIS A 61 4.64 3.33 7.63
CA HIS A 61 5.30 4.45 8.26
C HIS A 61 5.72 5.47 7.21
N LEU A 62 5.17 6.68 7.31
CA LEU A 62 5.45 7.80 6.45
C LEU A 62 6.82 8.38 6.76
N GLY A 63 7.61 8.52 5.70
CA GLY A 63 8.99 8.98 5.76
C GLY A 63 9.71 8.50 4.53
N GLU A 64 9.44 9.18 3.41
CA GLU A 64 10.10 8.92 2.13
C GLU A 64 11.38 9.77 2.07
N PHE A 65 12.38 9.29 1.33
CA PHE A 65 13.72 9.89 1.15
C PHE A 65 14.67 9.66 2.33
N VAL A 66 15.22 8.44 2.38
CA VAL A 66 16.33 8.09 3.24
C VAL A 66 17.61 8.12 2.41
N ASP A 67 18.53 9.00 2.78
CA ASP A 67 19.74 9.27 1.99
C ASP A 67 21.02 8.77 2.69
N CYS A 68 20.90 8.18 3.89
CA CYS A 68 22.04 7.66 4.64
C CYS A 68 21.71 6.39 5.42
N GLU A 69 22.74 5.60 5.73
CA GLU A 69 22.54 4.30 6.37
C GLU A 69 21.94 4.37 7.77
N SER A 70 22.23 5.43 8.56
CA SER A 70 21.70 5.51 9.93
C SER A 70 20.19 5.72 9.90
N GLU A 71 19.69 6.59 9.02
CA GLU A 71 18.26 6.79 8.80
C GLU A 71 17.60 5.50 8.32
N SER A 72 18.24 4.72 7.43
CA SER A 72 17.69 3.41 7.00
C SER A 72 17.54 2.43 8.16
N ARG A 73 18.54 2.35 9.04
CA ARG A 73 18.51 1.51 10.24
C ARG A 73 17.44 2.00 11.22
N ASP A 74 17.26 3.31 11.36
CA ASP A 74 16.20 3.89 12.18
C ASP A 74 14.81 3.55 11.63
N ARG A 75 14.62 3.60 10.31
CA ARG A 75 13.37 3.15 9.65
C ARG A 75 13.10 1.67 9.89
N ALA A 76 14.12 0.81 9.77
CA ALA A 76 13.96 -0.61 10.10
C ALA A 76 13.57 -0.81 11.57
N GLY A 77 14.17 -0.04 12.48
CA GLY A 77 13.81 -0.01 13.90
C GLY A 77 12.35 0.41 14.14
N GLU A 78 11.81 1.38 13.39
CA GLU A 78 10.39 1.75 13.47
C GLU A 78 9.45 0.64 12.98
N CYS A 79 9.81 -0.06 11.90
CA CYS A 79 9.05 -1.21 11.42
C CYS A 79 9.00 -2.31 12.50
N ILE A 80 10.13 -2.63 13.11
CA ILE A 80 10.25 -3.62 14.21
C ILE A 80 9.39 -3.19 15.41
N ARG A 81 9.47 -1.94 15.85
CA ARG A 81 8.63 -1.41 16.94
C ARG A 81 7.14 -1.53 16.61
N SER A 82 6.76 -1.25 15.38
CA SER A 82 5.37 -1.32 14.94
C SER A 82 4.84 -2.76 14.96
N ILE A 83 5.65 -3.72 14.48
CA ILE A 83 5.36 -5.17 14.59
C ILE A 83 5.15 -5.57 16.06
N GLN A 84 6.04 -5.14 16.95
CA GLN A 84 5.93 -5.43 18.39
C GLN A 84 4.66 -4.84 19.01
N GLN A 85 4.28 -3.62 18.62
CA GLN A 85 3.06 -2.98 19.10
C GLN A 85 1.80 -3.65 18.55
N ILE A 86 1.79 -4.07 17.28
CA ILE A 86 0.71 -4.87 16.70
C ILE A 86 0.49 -6.13 17.54
N ALA A 87 1.57 -6.87 17.84
CA ALA A 87 1.51 -8.08 18.64
C ALA A 87 1.06 -7.81 20.09
N ALA A 88 1.68 -6.85 20.76
CA ALA A 88 1.40 -6.51 22.17
C ALA A 88 -0.05 -6.06 22.40
N HIS A 89 -0.65 -5.41 21.40
CA HIS A 89 -2.04 -4.94 21.46
C HIS A 89 -3.03 -5.85 20.73
N GLN A 90 -2.58 -7.01 20.23
CA GLN A 90 -3.39 -8.01 19.51
C GLN A 90 -4.17 -7.43 18.33
N LEU A 91 -3.55 -6.49 17.61
CA LEU A 91 -4.18 -5.80 16.48
C LEU A 91 -4.25 -6.74 15.27
N GLN A 92 -5.39 -6.75 14.57
CA GLN A 92 -5.52 -7.42 13.27
C GLN A 92 -4.90 -6.53 12.19
N SER A 93 -3.56 -6.44 12.21
CA SER A 93 -2.79 -5.57 11.31
C SER A 93 -1.55 -6.26 10.75
N GLU A 94 -1.19 -5.85 9.53
CA GLU A 94 0.07 -6.15 8.86
C GLU A 94 0.93 -4.89 8.76
N VAL A 95 2.14 -5.00 8.21
CA VAL A 95 3.02 -3.86 7.92
C VAL A 95 3.31 -3.81 6.43
N SER A 96 3.22 -2.63 5.84
CA SER A 96 3.75 -2.31 4.51
C SER A 96 5.00 -1.44 4.68
N LEU A 97 5.98 -1.61 3.79
CA LEU A 97 7.23 -0.85 3.80
C LEU A 97 7.76 -0.64 2.38
N LYS A 98 8.67 0.31 2.19
CA LYS A 98 9.32 0.60 0.91
C LYS A 98 10.80 0.30 1.04
N LEU A 99 11.42 -0.34 0.05
CA LEU A 99 12.82 -0.74 0.16
C LEU A 99 13.77 0.45 0.12
N THR A 100 13.41 1.55 -0.54
CA THR A 100 14.22 2.77 -0.50
C THR A 100 14.40 3.32 0.90
N SER A 101 13.37 3.27 1.75
CA SER A 101 13.50 3.71 3.15
C SER A 101 14.40 2.78 3.98
N LEU A 102 14.66 1.57 3.49
CA LEU A 102 15.54 0.58 4.10
C LEU A 102 16.93 0.51 3.47
N GLY A 103 17.23 1.40 2.51
CA GLY A 103 18.57 1.54 1.92
C GLY A 103 18.76 0.88 0.56
N LEU A 104 17.68 0.56 -0.18
CA LEU A 104 17.78 -0.02 -1.54
C LEU A 104 18.69 0.80 -2.47
N ASP A 105 18.54 2.13 -2.43
CA ASP A 105 19.32 3.05 -3.27
C ASP A 105 20.71 3.37 -2.68
N ILE A 106 21.05 2.80 -1.51
CA ILE A 106 22.32 3.03 -0.80
C ILE A 106 23.23 1.81 -0.94
N SER A 107 22.76 0.64 -0.50
CA SER A 107 23.53 -0.60 -0.53
C SER A 107 22.60 -1.81 -0.50
N HIS A 108 22.87 -2.77 -1.40
CA HIS A 108 22.17 -4.05 -1.40
C HIS A 108 22.33 -4.81 -0.07
N GLU A 109 23.52 -4.76 0.54
CA GLU A 109 23.77 -5.40 1.83
C GLU A 109 22.92 -4.78 2.94
N LEU A 110 22.86 -3.44 2.98
CA LEU A 110 22.08 -2.71 3.98
C LEU A 110 20.58 -3.03 3.91
N VAL A 111 19.99 -3.03 2.71
CA VAL A 111 18.55 -3.35 2.57
C VAL A 111 18.24 -4.80 2.93
N MET A 112 19.14 -5.73 2.61
CA MET A 112 18.98 -7.14 3.00
C MET A 112 19.08 -7.31 4.52
N GLU A 113 20.08 -6.72 5.17
CA GLU A 113 20.22 -6.74 6.63
C GLU A 113 18.98 -6.17 7.33
N ASN A 114 18.51 -4.99 6.89
CA ASN A 114 17.33 -4.35 7.46
C ASN A 114 16.07 -5.21 7.26
N MET A 115 15.87 -5.75 6.06
CA MET A 115 14.73 -6.62 5.77
C MET A 115 14.75 -7.90 6.61
N GLU A 116 15.91 -8.55 6.75
CA GLU A 116 16.03 -9.73 7.60
C GLU A 116 15.69 -9.44 9.06
N LEU A 117 16.16 -8.31 9.61
CA LEU A 117 15.84 -7.93 10.99
C LEU A 117 14.33 -7.72 11.18
N ILE A 118 13.68 -7.06 10.22
CA ILE A 118 12.22 -6.83 10.23
C ILE A 118 11.47 -8.16 10.12
N LEU A 119 11.85 -9.03 9.17
CA LEU A 119 11.18 -10.29 8.91
C LEU A 119 11.35 -11.30 10.05
N LYS A 120 12.54 -11.36 10.66
CA LYS A 120 12.81 -12.15 11.88
C LYS A 120 11.90 -11.71 13.04
N GLU A 121 11.64 -10.42 13.19
CA GLU A 121 10.68 -9.96 14.21
C GLU A 121 9.25 -10.30 13.82
N ALA A 122 8.87 -10.08 12.56
CA ALA A 122 7.53 -10.35 12.05
C ALA A 122 7.13 -11.82 12.21
N GLU A 123 8.06 -12.75 11.92
CA GLU A 123 7.85 -14.19 12.03
C GLU A 123 7.53 -14.63 13.46
N LYS A 124 8.21 -14.07 14.47
CA LYS A 124 7.96 -14.40 15.89
C LYS A 124 6.50 -14.17 16.30
N HIS A 125 5.85 -13.20 15.67
CA HIS A 125 4.49 -12.78 15.99
C HIS A 125 3.47 -13.20 14.92
N GLY A 126 3.90 -13.91 13.86
CA GLY A 126 3.04 -14.30 12.74
C GLY A 126 2.47 -13.11 11.95
N ILE A 127 3.15 -11.96 11.94
CA ILE A 127 2.70 -10.74 11.27
C ILE A 127 3.22 -10.74 9.83
N THR A 128 2.36 -10.44 8.86
CA THR A 128 2.78 -10.34 7.45
C THR A 128 3.42 -8.98 7.17
N VAL A 129 4.52 -9.00 6.43
CA VAL A 129 5.20 -7.81 5.90
C VAL A 129 5.01 -7.77 4.39
N THR A 130 4.54 -6.65 3.86
CA THR A 130 4.38 -6.42 2.42
C THR A 130 5.38 -5.39 1.93
N ILE A 131 6.22 -5.76 0.96
CA ILE A 131 7.09 -4.81 0.27
C ILE A 131 6.25 -4.04 -0.76
N ASP A 132 6.05 -2.75 -0.52
CA ASP A 132 5.41 -1.86 -1.48
C ASP A 132 6.27 -1.67 -2.72
N MET A 133 5.62 -1.70 -3.89
CA MET A 133 6.29 -1.49 -5.17
C MET A 133 6.38 0.00 -5.47
N GLU A 134 7.61 0.45 -5.69
CA GLU A 134 7.94 1.83 -6.01
C GLU A 134 7.89 2.07 -7.54
N ASP A 135 8.64 3.04 -8.07
CA ASP A 135 8.64 3.32 -9.52
C ASP A 135 9.36 2.22 -10.32
N SER A 136 9.16 2.27 -11.64
CA SER A 136 9.60 1.24 -12.58
C SER A 136 11.11 0.94 -12.54
N SER A 137 11.95 1.89 -12.14
CA SER A 137 13.39 1.70 -12.04
C SER A 137 13.79 0.73 -10.92
N ARG A 138 12.95 0.59 -9.89
CA ARG A 138 13.21 -0.24 -8.70
C ARG A 138 12.53 -1.60 -8.75
N CYS A 139 11.56 -1.81 -9.65
CA CYS A 139 10.79 -3.06 -9.72
C CYS A 139 11.66 -4.32 -9.80
N GLY A 140 12.72 -4.30 -10.62
CA GLY A 140 13.61 -5.45 -10.75
C GLY A 140 14.27 -5.82 -9.43
N ALA A 141 14.98 -4.86 -8.82
CA ALA A 141 15.68 -5.07 -7.56
C ALA A 141 14.72 -5.46 -6.42
N THR A 142 13.53 -4.86 -6.37
CA THR A 142 12.51 -5.20 -5.38
C THR A 142 12.04 -6.64 -5.50
N LEU A 143 11.77 -7.12 -6.72
CA LEU A 143 11.34 -8.51 -6.93
C LEU A 143 12.47 -9.51 -6.69
N ASP A 144 13.72 -9.15 -6.98
CA ASP A 144 14.88 -9.99 -6.68
C ASP A 144 15.09 -10.16 -5.17
N ILE A 145 14.99 -9.07 -4.40
CA ILE A 145 15.02 -9.11 -2.93
C ILE A 145 13.84 -9.93 -2.38
N TYR A 146 12.63 -9.73 -2.91
CA TYR A 146 11.46 -10.54 -2.52
C TYR A 146 11.71 -12.03 -2.74
N LYS A 147 12.16 -12.45 -3.92
CA LYS A 147 12.43 -13.86 -4.24
C LYS A 147 13.54 -14.46 -3.37
N ALA A 148 14.55 -13.66 -3.02
CA ALA A 148 15.60 -14.10 -2.11
C ALA A 148 15.06 -14.37 -0.71
N LEU A 149 14.27 -13.45 -0.15
CA LEU A 149 13.76 -13.52 1.23
C LEU A 149 12.56 -14.47 1.38
N LYS A 150 11.68 -14.57 0.39
CA LYS A 150 10.44 -15.37 0.47
C LYS A 150 10.71 -16.86 0.71
N LYS A 151 11.89 -17.36 0.32
CA LYS A 151 12.32 -18.75 0.57
C LYS A 151 12.41 -19.07 2.06
N ASP A 152 12.85 -18.09 2.86
CA ASP A 152 13.09 -18.26 4.29
C ASP A 152 11.95 -17.65 5.13
N TYR A 153 11.22 -16.66 4.59
CA TYR A 153 10.17 -15.94 5.31
C TYR A 153 8.79 -16.08 4.63
N PRO A 154 7.96 -17.06 5.04
CA PRO A 154 6.67 -17.32 4.39
C PRO A 154 5.65 -16.18 4.56
N ASN A 155 5.76 -15.39 5.63
CA ASN A 155 4.94 -14.21 5.94
C ASN A 155 5.38 -12.93 5.19
N LEU A 156 6.02 -13.09 4.03
CA LEU A 156 6.41 -11.99 3.15
C LEU A 156 5.49 -11.91 1.92
N GLY A 157 4.99 -10.70 1.64
CA GLY A 157 4.23 -10.33 0.45
C GLY A 157 4.90 -9.21 -0.33
N THR A 158 4.42 -8.97 -1.56
CA THR A 158 4.88 -7.84 -2.39
C THR A 158 3.74 -7.29 -3.24
N VAL A 159 4.03 -6.23 -4.01
CA VAL A 159 3.05 -5.51 -4.84
C VAL A 159 3.41 -5.64 -6.32
N VAL A 160 2.39 -5.79 -7.19
CA VAL A 160 2.54 -5.73 -8.66
C VAL A 160 1.59 -4.70 -9.25
N GLN A 161 2.07 -3.92 -10.23
CA GLN A 161 1.42 -2.72 -10.74
C GLN A 161 0.92 -2.91 -12.18
N SER A 162 -0.40 -2.95 -12.38
CA SER A 162 -1.00 -3.28 -13.69
C SER A 162 -0.71 -2.30 -14.82
N TYR A 163 -0.26 -1.09 -14.53
CA TYR A 163 0.14 -0.14 -15.57
C TYR A 163 1.44 -0.50 -16.29
N LEU A 164 2.28 -1.42 -15.78
CA LEU A 164 3.56 -1.75 -16.42
C LEU A 164 3.40 -2.91 -17.40
N TYR A 165 4.13 -2.83 -18.52
CA TYR A 165 4.16 -3.92 -19.51
C TYR A 165 4.77 -5.21 -18.95
N ARG A 166 5.72 -5.10 -18.02
CA ARG A 166 6.44 -6.24 -17.42
C ARG A 166 5.60 -7.09 -16.46
N SER A 167 4.50 -6.56 -15.93
CA SER A 167 3.82 -7.16 -14.78
C SER A 167 3.19 -8.51 -15.04
N ASP A 168 2.82 -8.83 -16.28
CA ASP A 168 2.31 -10.16 -16.61
C ASP A 168 3.40 -11.24 -16.47
N GLN A 169 4.62 -10.93 -16.94
CA GLN A 169 5.77 -11.81 -16.79
C GLN A 169 6.24 -11.87 -15.33
N ASP A 170 6.25 -10.74 -14.62
CA ASP A 170 6.59 -10.72 -13.20
C ASP A 170 5.68 -11.67 -12.39
N LEU A 171 4.40 -11.79 -12.75
CA LEU A 171 3.48 -12.77 -12.12
C LEU A 171 3.86 -14.22 -12.39
N ASP A 172 4.32 -14.55 -13.60
CA ASP A 172 4.78 -15.90 -13.93
C ASP A 172 6.04 -16.25 -13.13
N ASP A 173 6.98 -15.32 -13.07
CA ASP A 173 8.24 -15.51 -12.35
C ASP A 173 8.03 -15.63 -10.84
N LEU A 174 7.02 -14.95 -10.29
CA LEU A 174 6.69 -15.02 -8.86
C LEU A 174 5.87 -16.26 -8.48
N ASN A 175 5.25 -16.93 -9.44
CA ASN A 175 4.32 -18.04 -9.18
C ASN A 175 4.97 -19.23 -8.47
N GLU A 176 6.27 -19.46 -8.68
CA GLU A 176 7.00 -20.55 -8.02
C GLU A 176 7.20 -20.36 -6.50
N TYR A 177 6.87 -19.17 -5.97
CA TYR A 177 7.12 -18.78 -4.56
C TYR A 177 5.87 -18.77 -3.66
N ASP A 178 4.72 -19.31 -4.12
CA ASP A 178 3.40 -19.19 -3.44
C ASP A 178 3.15 -17.77 -2.91
N PRO A 179 3.09 -16.77 -3.83
CA PRO A 179 3.22 -15.38 -3.43
C PRO A 179 1.92 -14.84 -2.82
N TYR A 180 2.07 -14.04 -1.76
CA TYR A 180 1.06 -13.04 -1.39
C TYR A 180 1.29 -11.82 -2.28
N LEU A 181 0.36 -11.54 -3.21
CA LEU A 181 0.46 -10.40 -4.10
C LEU A 181 -0.65 -9.39 -3.87
N ARG A 182 -0.25 -8.15 -3.59
CA ARG A 182 -1.14 -6.98 -3.68
C ARG A 182 -1.10 -6.43 -5.11
N LEU A 183 -2.24 -6.47 -5.78
CA LEU A 183 -2.37 -5.98 -7.15
C LEU A 183 -2.97 -4.57 -7.16
N VAL A 184 -2.23 -3.63 -7.75
CA VAL A 184 -2.60 -2.21 -7.84
C VAL A 184 -2.57 -1.73 -9.28
N LYS A 185 -3.17 -0.56 -9.56
CA LYS A 185 -3.00 0.09 -10.88
C LYS A 185 -1.59 0.64 -11.10
N GLY A 186 -0.98 1.18 -10.04
CA GLY A 186 0.26 1.94 -10.09
C GLY A 186 0.04 3.40 -9.69
N ALA A 187 1.00 3.98 -8.97
CA ALA A 187 0.89 5.32 -8.37
C ALA A 187 1.89 6.34 -8.94
N TYR A 188 2.94 5.88 -9.63
CA TYR A 188 4.02 6.72 -10.11
C TYR A 188 3.72 7.29 -11.50
N LYS A 189 4.42 8.36 -11.87
CA LYS A 189 4.35 8.92 -13.21
C LYS A 189 5.39 8.24 -14.10
N GLU A 190 4.95 7.28 -14.88
CA GLU A 190 5.82 6.50 -15.75
C GLU A 190 5.79 6.99 -17.20
N SER A 191 6.86 6.70 -17.94
CA SER A 191 6.91 6.96 -19.37
C SER A 191 6.10 5.91 -20.16
N GLY A 192 5.56 6.31 -21.30
CA GLY A 192 4.88 5.39 -22.22
C GLY A 192 5.79 4.30 -22.82
N LYS A 193 7.10 4.31 -22.51
CA LYS A 193 8.03 3.23 -22.89
C LYS A 193 7.93 2.01 -21.97
N VAL A 194 7.46 2.20 -20.74
CA VAL A 194 7.42 1.16 -19.70
C VAL A 194 6.01 0.89 -19.18
N ALA A 195 5.09 1.84 -19.38
CA ALA A 195 3.74 1.76 -18.85
C ALA A 195 2.67 2.12 -19.88
N PHE A 196 1.50 1.50 -19.76
CA PHE A 196 0.31 1.82 -20.53
C PHE A 196 -0.11 3.29 -20.28
N PRO A 197 -0.14 4.16 -21.32
CA PRO A 197 -0.61 5.53 -21.16
C PRO A 197 -2.13 5.60 -21.02
N GLU A 198 -2.84 4.63 -21.59
CA GLU A 198 -4.30 4.60 -21.62
C GLU A 198 -4.87 3.90 -20.38
N LYS A 199 -5.71 4.62 -19.64
CA LYS A 199 -6.38 4.10 -18.44
C LYS A 199 -7.13 2.79 -18.70
N LYS A 200 -7.79 2.66 -19.85
CA LYS A 200 -8.53 1.44 -20.20
C LYS A 200 -7.61 0.22 -20.24
N LEU A 201 -6.40 0.34 -20.81
CA LEU A 201 -5.44 -0.74 -20.86
C LEU A 201 -4.91 -1.09 -19.46
N VAL A 202 -4.70 -0.10 -18.58
CA VAL A 202 -4.34 -0.33 -17.17
C VAL A 202 -5.44 -1.12 -16.43
N ASP A 203 -6.70 -0.76 -16.66
CA ASP A 203 -7.86 -1.40 -16.04
C ASP A 203 -8.08 -2.83 -16.56
N ASP A 204 -7.93 -3.03 -17.87
CA ASP A 204 -8.01 -4.36 -18.49
C ASP A 204 -6.86 -5.26 -18.03
N ASN A 205 -5.64 -4.72 -17.95
CA ASN A 205 -4.49 -5.48 -17.44
C ASN A 205 -4.66 -5.82 -15.95
N LEU A 206 -5.23 -4.93 -15.13
CA LEU A 206 -5.49 -5.26 -13.72
C LEU A 206 -6.44 -6.46 -13.59
N LYS A 207 -7.50 -6.50 -14.40
CA LYS A 207 -8.43 -7.65 -14.44
C LYS A 207 -7.72 -8.93 -14.87
N HIS A 208 -6.87 -8.83 -15.89
CA HIS A 208 -6.03 -9.94 -16.36
C HIS A 208 -5.12 -10.48 -15.24
N LEU A 209 -4.36 -9.63 -14.57
CA LEU A 209 -3.46 -10.02 -13.48
C LEU A 209 -4.22 -10.61 -12.28
N ILE A 210 -5.38 -10.03 -11.91
CA ILE A 210 -6.26 -10.57 -10.86
C ILE A 210 -6.71 -11.99 -11.21
N ARG A 211 -7.20 -12.20 -12.44
CA ARG A 211 -7.63 -13.52 -12.91
C ARG A 211 -6.49 -14.51 -12.89
N LYS A 212 -5.35 -14.15 -13.45
CA LYS A 212 -4.16 -15.00 -13.53
C LYS A 212 -3.72 -15.46 -12.13
N ASN A 213 -3.51 -14.52 -11.20
CA ASN A 213 -3.01 -14.84 -9.87
C ASN A 213 -4.00 -15.70 -9.04
N LEU A 214 -5.29 -15.38 -9.12
CA LEU A 214 -6.33 -16.16 -8.43
C LEU A 214 -6.46 -17.58 -8.99
N LEU A 215 -6.43 -17.75 -10.32
CA LEU A 215 -6.54 -19.06 -10.95
C LEU A 215 -5.27 -19.91 -10.80
N ASN A 216 -4.11 -19.30 -10.60
CA ASN A 216 -2.91 -19.98 -10.16
C ASN A 216 -3.02 -20.49 -8.71
N GLY A 217 -4.07 -20.07 -8.00
CA GLY A 217 -4.33 -20.47 -6.63
C GLY A 217 -3.63 -19.59 -5.61
N ASN A 218 -2.93 -18.51 -5.98
CA ASN A 218 -2.16 -17.66 -5.05
C ASN A 218 -3.06 -16.70 -4.25
N TYR A 219 -2.63 -16.34 -3.03
CA TYR A 219 -3.36 -15.34 -2.25
C TYR A 219 -3.28 -13.96 -2.92
N THR A 220 -4.44 -13.34 -3.17
CA THR A 220 -4.52 -12.09 -3.92
C THR A 220 -5.16 -10.97 -3.10
N ALA A 221 -4.43 -9.89 -2.89
CA ALA A 221 -4.95 -8.65 -2.33
C ALA A 221 -5.33 -7.69 -3.47
N ILE A 222 -6.63 -7.48 -3.70
CA ILE A 222 -7.15 -6.58 -4.73
C ILE A 222 -7.20 -5.16 -4.19
N ALA A 223 -6.14 -4.39 -4.40
CA ALA A 223 -5.99 -3.03 -3.89
C ALA A 223 -6.54 -1.99 -4.89
N SER A 224 -7.86 -1.79 -4.86
CA SER A 224 -8.56 -0.88 -5.77
C SER A 224 -9.84 -0.31 -5.17
N HIS A 225 -10.07 0.98 -5.39
CA HIS A 225 -11.31 1.70 -5.07
C HIS A 225 -12.32 1.73 -6.24
N ASP A 226 -12.02 1.03 -7.32
CA ASP A 226 -12.76 1.08 -8.57
C ASP A 226 -13.91 0.07 -8.58
N ASP A 227 -15.15 0.57 -8.70
CA ASP A 227 -16.38 -0.22 -8.76
C ASP A 227 -16.32 -1.33 -9.81
N ALA A 228 -15.74 -1.04 -10.98
CA ALA A 228 -15.67 -2.00 -12.09
C ALA A 228 -14.67 -3.12 -11.81
N ILE A 229 -13.61 -2.86 -11.03
CA ILE A 229 -12.64 -3.88 -10.62
C ILE A 229 -13.24 -4.76 -9.52
N VAL A 230 -13.89 -4.15 -8.52
CA VAL A 230 -14.57 -4.89 -7.45
C VAL A 230 -15.65 -5.81 -8.01
N ALA A 231 -16.52 -5.28 -8.89
CA ALA A 231 -17.58 -6.06 -9.53
C ALA A 231 -17.02 -7.20 -10.39
N TYR A 232 -15.94 -6.95 -11.15
CA TYR A 232 -15.25 -7.97 -11.93
C TYR A 232 -14.71 -9.09 -11.03
N THR A 233 -14.00 -8.75 -9.95
CA THR A 233 -13.45 -9.74 -9.02
C THR A 233 -14.56 -10.58 -8.39
N LYS A 234 -15.66 -9.97 -7.95
CA LYS A 234 -16.82 -10.69 -7.38
C LYS A 234 -17.44 -11.68 -8.39
N GLN A 235 -17.54 -11.29 -9.65
CA GLN A 235 -18.03 -12.18 -10.71
C GLN A 235 -17.05 -13.34 -10.94
N LEU A 236 -15.76 -13.05 -11.05
CA LEU A 236 -14.71 -14.04 -11.26
C LEU A 236 -14.67 -15.09 -10.15
N VAL A 237 -14.66 -14.68 -8.89
CA VAL A 237 -14.56 -15.61 -7.75
C VAL A 237 -15.80 -16.49 -7.65
N LYS A 238 -16.98 -15.97 -8.02
CA LYS A 238 -18.21 -16.76 -8.10
C LYS A 238 -18.20 -17.73 -9.29
N GLU A 239 -17.68 -17.32 -10.44
CA GLU A 239 -17.62 -18.16 -11.65
C GLU A 239 -16.69 -19.36 -11.47
N HIS A 240 -15.63 -19.22 -10.69
CA HIS A 240 -14.59 -20.24 -10.47
C HIS A 240 -14.64 -20.86 -9.06
N ASP A 241 -15.71 -20.62 -8.30
CA ASP A 241 -15.88 -21.12 -6.93
C ASP A 241 -14.65 -20.87 -6.02
N ILE A 242 -14.00 -19.71 -6.17
CA ILE A 242 -12.83 -19.32 -5.39
C ILE A 242 -13.25 -18.95 -3.96
N PRO A 243 -12.70 -19.61 -2.92
CA PRO A 243 -13.04 -19.30 -1.54
C PRO A 243 -12.68 -17.87 -1.12
N ASN A 244 -13.51 -17.26 -0.26
CA ASN A 244 -13.29 -15.90 0.25
C ASN A 244 -12.04 -15.74 1.13
N ASP A 245 -11.41 -16.84 1.56
CA ASP A 245 -10.16 -16.83 2.32
C ASP A 245 -8.90 -16.87 1.42
N ARG A 246 -9.05 -16.95 0.10
CA ARG A 246 -7.95 -16.88 -0.87
C ARG A 246 -7.67 -15.46 -1.36
N PHE A 247 -8.47 -14.48 -0.98
CA PHE A 247 -8.30 -13.11 -1.42
C PHE A 247 -8.90 -12.09 -0.45
N GLU A 248 -8.57 -10.82 -0.67
CA GLU A 248 -9.13 -9.72 0.07
C GLU A 248 -9.24 -8.47 -0.81
N PHE A 249 -10.12 -7.54 -0.45
CA PHE A 249 -10.13 -6.20 -1.02
C PHE A 249 -9.33 -5.26 -0.14
N GLN A 250 -8.48 -4.43 -0.73
CA GLN A 250 -7.74 -3.42 0.01
C GLN A 250 -8.08 -2.01 -0.43
N MET A 251 -8.26 -1.11 0.54
CA MET A 251 -8.57 0.29 0.30
C MET A 251 -7.80 1.18 1.26
N LEU A 252 -7.42 2.35 0.79
CA LEU A 252 -6.82 3.38 1.65
C LEU A 252 -7.78 3.81 2.76
N TYR A 253 -7.20 4.11 3.93
CA TYR A 253 -7.91 4.71 5.05
C TYR A 253 -8.64 6.00 4.65
N GLY A 254 -9.86 6.17 5.17
CA GLY A 254 -10.74 7.29 4.85
C GLY A 254 -11.42 7.22 3.48
N MET A 255 -11.13 6.22 2.63
CA MET A 255 -11.69 6.16 1.27
C MET A 255 -12.72 5.05 1.11
N ARG A 256 -13.85 5.38 0.46
CA ARG A 256 -14.90 4.41 0.06
C ARG A 256 -15.46 3.60 1.25
N THR A 257 -15.62 4.21 2.42
CA THR A 257 -16.10 3.53 3.65
C THR A 257 -17.40 2.76 3.48
N GLN A 258 -18.36 3.28 2.71
CA GLN A 258 -19.60 2.57 2.40
C GLN A 258 -19.34 1.24 1.64
N MET A 259 -18.44 1.27 0.65
CA MET A 259 -18.06 0.08 -0.11
C MET A 259 -17.32 -0.92 0.76
N GLN A 260 -16.48 -0.46 1.69
CA GLN A 260 -15.82 -1.35 2.67
C GLN A 260 -16.86 -2.07 3.53
N ALA A 261 -17.84 -1.34 4.06
CA ALA A 261 -18.92 -1.91 4.87
C ALA A 261 -19.81 -2.87 4.07
N ASP A 262 -20.10 -2.57 2.80
CA ASP A 262 -20.89 -3.43 1.93
C ASP A 262 -20.15 -4.74 1.62
N LEU A 263 -18.84 -4.69 1.34
CA LEU A 263 -18.01 -5.87 1.12
C LEU A 263 -17.92 -6.77 2.36
N LEU A 264 -17.82 -6.18 3.55
CA LEU A 264 -17.86 -6.95 4.81
C LEU A 264 -19.20 -7.67 5.01
N LYS A 265 -20.33 -7.01 4.73
CA LYS A 265 -21.67 -7.62 4.80
C LYS A 265 -21.84 -8.78 3.82
N GLU A 266 -21.14 -8.71 2.69
CA GLU A 266 -21.10 -9.78 1.69
C GLU A 266 -20.15 -10.93 2.08
N GLY A 267 -19.42 -10.81 3.20
CA GLY A 267 -18.54 -11.84 3.73
C GLY A 267 -17.12 -11.84 3.13
N TYR A 268 -16.70 -10.74 2.49
CA TYR A 268 -15.34 -10.59 1.99
C TYR A 268 -14.42 -10.03 3.08
N LYS A 269 -13.15 -10.47 3.09
CA LYS A 269 -12.11 -9.80 3.86
C LYS A 269 -11.79 -8.44 3.24
N VAL A 270 -11.78 -7.39 4.06
CA VAL A 270 -11.43 -6.03 3.64
C VAL A 270 -10.30 -5.50 4.51
N ARG A 271 -9.20 -5.10 3.87
CA ARG A 271 -8.05 -4.48 4.53
C ARG A 271 -7.98 -2.99 4.27
N VAL A 272 -7.77 -2.22 5.32
CA VAL A 272 -7.51 -0.79 5.25
C VAL A 272 -6.01 -0.52 5.27
N TYR A 273 -5.50 0.18 4.26
CA TYR A 273 -4.13 0.69 4.25
C TYR A 273 -4.07 2.01 5.01
N MET A 274 -3.42 2.00 6.17
CA MET A 274 -3.37 3.10 7.12
C MET A 274 -1.95 3.66 7.24
N PRO A 275 -1.66 4.77 6.54
CA PRO A 275 -0.41 5.49 6.76
C PRO A 275 -0.40 6.17 8.14
N TYR A 276 0.77 6.25 8.78
CA TYR A 276 1.00 7.02 10.00
C TYR A 276 2.41 7.61 9.97
N GLY A 277 2.68 8.68 10.71
CA GLY A 277 3.99 9.35 10.71
C GLY A 277 3.87 10.85 10.46
N GLU A 278 4.93 11.57 10.79
CA GLU A 278 4.97 13.04 10.66
C GLU A 278 4.94 13.51 9.20
N ASP A 279 5.41 12.70 8.24
CA ASP A 279 5.53 13.04 6.82
C ASP A 279 4.24 12.87 5.99
N TRP A 280 3.09 13.13 6.61
CA TRP A 280 1.77 12.90 6.01
C TRP A 280 1.41 13.85 4.85
N TYR A 281 2.01 15.05 4.80
CA TYR A 281 1.62 16.07 3.83
C TYR A 281 1.95 15.68 2.38
N GLY A 282 3.17 15.21 2.14
CA GLY A 282 3.60 14.76 0.81
C GLY A 282 2.72 13.60 0.30
N TYR A 283 2.45 12.64 1.19
CA TYR A 283 1.53 11.54 0.93
C TYR A 283 0.13 12.04 0.58
N PHE A 284 -0.43 12.95 1.40
CA PHE A 284 -1.75 13.52 1.17
C PHE A 284 -1.85 14.23 -0.18
N MET A 285 -0.87 15.07 -0.51
CA MET A 285 -0.87 15.82 -1.76
C MET A 285 -0.81 14.91 -3.00
N ARG A 286 -0.05 13.80 -2.94
CA ARG A 286 -0.07 12.79 -4.01
C ARG A 286 -1.44 12.13 -4.14
N ARG A 287 -2.10 11.79 -3.03
CA ARG A 287 -3.46 11.24 -3.04
C ARG A 287 -4.49 12.21 -3.61
N LEU A 288 -4.34 13.52 -3.39
CA LEU A 288 -5.17 14.54 -4.04
C LEU A 288 -4.92 14.65 -5.55
N ALA A 289 -3.66 14.52 -5.97
CA ALA A 289 -3.27 14.60 -7.38
C ALA A 289 -3.84 13.45 -8.23
N GLU A 290 -4.11 12.30 -7.62
CA GLU A 290 -4.48 11.07 -8.33
C GLU A 290 -5.89 11.07 -8.91
N ARG A 291 -6.87 11.77 -8.30
CA ARG A 291 -8.23 11.88 -8.86
C ARG A 291 -8.90 13.20 -8.48
N PRO A 292 -9.63 13.86 -9.41
CA PRO A 292 -10.46 15.03 -9.10
C PRO A 292 -11.50 14.77 -8.00
N ALA A 293 -12.00 13.53 -7.90
CA ALA A 293 -12.91 13.12 -6.84
C ALA A 293 -12.25 13.14 -5.44
N ASN A 294 -10.93 12.91 -5.34
CA ASN A 294 -10.18 13.01 -4.09
C ASN A 294 -10.07 14.47 -3.63
N ILE A 295 -10.01 15.42 -4.58
CA ILE A 295 -10.05 16.86 -4.31
C ILE A 295 -11.43 17.26 -3.74
N ALA A 296 -12.52 16.76 -4.33
CA ALA A 296 -13.87 17.00 -3.82
C ALA A 296 -14.09 16.39 -2.42
N PHE A 297 -13.50 15.22 -2.15
CA PHE A 297 -13.51 14.57 -0.83
C PHE A 297 -12.75 15.40 0.22
N ALA A 298 -11.55 15.88 -0.10
CA ALA A 298 -10.78 16.73 0.80
C ALA A 298 -11.43 18.09 1.06
N MET A 299 -12.02 18.72 0.03
CA MET A 299 -12.78 19.95 0.22
C MET A 299 -14.02 19.73 1.10
N LYS A 300 -14.78 18.64 0.91
CA LYS A 300 -15.89 18.31 1.82
C LYS A 300 -15.41 18.08 3.26
N GLY A 301 -14.24 17.47 3.46
CA GLY A 301 -13.65 17.26 4.77
C GLY A 301 -13.22 18.53 5.51
N ILE A 302 -12.86 19.59 4.76
CA ILE A 302 -12.47 20.92 5.27
C ILE A 302 -13.70 21.79 5.58
N PHE A 303 -14.82 21.61 4.85
CA PHE A 303 -16.05 22.41 5.03
C PHE A 303 -17.14 21.74 5.87
N SER A 304 -17.00 20.47 6.27
CA SER A 304 -17.89 19.84 7.24
C SER A 304 -17.44 20.18 8.67
N LYS A 305 -18.03 21.24 9.24
CA LYS A 305 -18.16 21.39 10.70
C LYS A 305 -19.27 20.51 11.22
#